data_AF-A0AAN8LD90-F1
#
_entry.id   AF-A0AAN8LD90-F1
#
_cell.length_a   1.000
_cell.length_b   1.000
_cell.length_c   1.000
_cell.angle_alpha   90.00
_cell.angle_beta   90.00
_cell.angle_gamma   90.00
#
_symmetry.space_group_name_H-M   'P 1'
#
loop_
_entity.id
_entity.type
_entity.pdbx_description
1 polymer ?
#
loop_
_entity_poly.entity_id
_entity_poly.type
_entity_poly.pdbx_seq_one_letter_code
_entity_poly.pdbx_strand_id
1 'polypeptide(L)'
;MYLSRGGPASQASEVVGAHGQAGAREAGVDQGPACVQPEGTKMAMQAHFDFAGTLIPPTEDLPTHLGLHHHGEEPELAGYSLQELFLLCCSQVIQQWSLALNALAHILTKVQVGQFAAALRGSVVSTLLDSGLLFPLHFSLDDNVEGVMSATVQALRALLVSSDDEECLDSTLSWFHGLASFPLLRKTRGSEVMRETAQEKEEKKTDDDVSRDDGLLKMKLLPRIRYIMEVVHPSPRVDQDVLGVLIRITRHSSSAATQVLDCPRLMETVMSEFLPCSWAVPTSPTPQSVYVTNGMKLIRVLDTTGRHACARLLNSLSVWECLSRLLAPEPNDLQLEPGEALRVSTESYWL
;
A
#
# COMPACT_ATOMS: atom_id res chain seq x y z
N MET A 1 49.08 -58.54 -37.03
CA MET A 1 49.03 -59.42 -35.83
C MET A 1 47.53 -59.58 -35.53
N TYR A 2 46.93 -60.77 -35.63
CA TYR A 2 47.01 -61.92 -34.69
C TYR A 2 46.53 -61.54 -33.28
N LEU A 3 45.58 -62.18 -32.56
CA LEU A 3 44.60 -63.29 -32.74
C LEU A 3 43.48 -63.11 -31.66
N SER A 4 42.33 -63.82 -31.53
CA SER A 4 41.75 -64.99 -32.21
C SER A 4 40.20 -65.10 -32.06
N ARG A 5 39.56 -65.72 -33.08
CA ARG A 5 38.47 -66.73 -33.10
C ARG A 5 37.67 -67.12 -31.81
N GLY A 6 36.36 -67.36 -31.97
CA GLY A 6 35.56 -68.27 -31.12
C GLY A 6 34.02 -68.25 -31.33
N GLY A 7 33.45 -69.24 -32.04
CA GLY A 7 32.01 -69.63 -31.96
C GLY A 7 31.84 -70.89 -31.07
N PRO A 8 30.75 -71.70 -31.12
CA PRO A 8 29.57 -71.73 -32.01
C PRO A 8 28.24 -71.37 -31.28
N ALA A 9 27.10 -71.05 -31.89
CA ALA A 9 26.20 -71.71 -32.87
C ALA A 9 25.30 -72.86 -32.32
N SER A 10 23.99 -72.54 -32.23
CA SER A 10 22.79 -73.38 -32.39
C SER A 10 22.59 -74.70 -31.60
N GLN A 11 21.51 -74.72 -30.81
CA GLN A 11 20.48 -75.78 -30.91
C GLN A 11 19.10 -75.21 -30.53
N ALA A 12 18.02 -75.84 -30.98
CA ALA A 12 16.65 -75.36 -30.84
C ALA A 12 15.75 -76.41 -30.17
N SER A 13 14.71 -75.94 -29.46
CA SER A 13 13.45 -76.66 -29.31
C SER A 13 12.34 -75.70 -28.89
N GLU A 14 11.12 -75.96 -29.33
CA GLU A 14 9.91 -75.31 -28.81
C GLU A 14 9.51 -75.90 -27.45
N VAL A 15 8.73 -75.16 -26.65
CA VAL A 15 7.31 -75.46 -26.34
C VAL A 15 6.78 -74.52 -25.25
N VAL A 16 5.62 -73.92 -25.56
CA VAL A 16 4.57 -73.32 -24.72
C VAL A 16 4.76 -73.34 -23.18
N GLY A 17 4.77 -72.15 -22.57
CA GLY A 17 4.51 -71.92 -21.15
C GLY A 17 3.95 -70.51 -20.93
N ALA A 18 2.80 -70.37 -20.29
CA ALA A 18 2.10 -69.08 -20.13
C ALA A 18 2.40 -68.43 -18.76
N HIS A 19 2.51 -67.10 -18.73
CA HIS A 19 2.03 -66.24 -17.62
C HIS A 19 2.17 -64.73 -17.91
N GLY A 20 1.28 -63.93 -17.33
CA GLY A 20 1.61 -62.59 -16.82
C GLY A 20 1.68 -61.43 -17.81
N GLN A 21 0.54 -60.82 -18.16
CA GLN A 21 0.53 -59.40 -18.52
C GLN A 21 0.80 -58.55 -17.27
N ALA A 22 2.06 -58.13 -17.08
CA ALA A 22 2.41 -57.12 -16.09
C ALA A 22 2.11 -55.72 -16.68
N GLY A 23 1.08 -55.05 -16.16
CA GLY A 23 0.75 -53.69 -16.57
C GLY A 23 1.86 -52.71 -16.18
N ALA A 24 2.44 -52.03 -17.17
CA ALA A 24 3.36 -50.92 -16.92
C ALA A 24 2.59 -49.78 -16.24
N ARG A 25 3.03 -49.37 -15.05
CA ARG A 25 2.50 -48.18 -14.38
C ARG A 25 3.09 -46.94 -15.05
N GLU A 26 2.28 -46.18 -15.77
CA GLU A 26 2.62 -44.81 -16.08
C GLU A 26 2.67 -44.01 -14.77
N ALA A 27 3.70 -43.17 -14.61
CA ALA A 27 3.88 -42.39 -13.39
C ALA A 27 2.88 -41.23 -13.39
N GLY A 28 1.97 -41.23 -12.41
CA GLY A 28 1.11 -40.07 -12.16
C GLY A 28 1.98 -38.84 -11.85
N VAL A 29 1.72 -37.74 -12.55
CA VAL A 29 2.36 -36.45 -12.25
C VAL A 29 1.84 -35.98 -10.89
N ASP A 30 2.73 -35.90 -9.92
CA ASP A 30 2.43 -35.51 -8.55
C ASP A 30 2.01 -34.03 -8.52
N GLN A 31 0.70 -33.79 -8.43
CA GLN A 31 0.17 -32.43 -8.28
C GLN A 31 0.43 -31.97 -6.84
N GLY A 32 1.52 -31.24 -6.67
CA GLY A 32 1.81 -30.51 -5.44
C GLY A 32 0.60 -29.68 -4.98
N PRO A 33 0.44 -29.44 -3.66
CA PRO A 33 -0.82 -29.04 -3.06
C PRO A 33 -1.36 -27.75 -3.70
N ALA A 34 -2.42 -27.89 -4.48
CA ALA A 34 -3.11 -26.76 -5.08
C ALA A 34 -3.66 -25.87 -3.95
N CYS A 35 -3.10 -24.67 -3.79
CA CYS A 35 -3.59 -23.70 -2.83
C CYS A 35 -5.08 -23.44 -3.08
N VAL A 36 -5.93 -23.88 -2.15
CA VAL A 36 -7.39 -23.72 -2.25
C VAL A 36 -7.72 -22.25 -2.00
N GLN A 37 -7.57 -21.44 -3.04
CA GLN A 37 -8.04 -20.06 -3.07
C GLN A 37 -9.54 -20.06 -2.76
N PRO A 38 -10.00 -19.37 -1.70
CA PRO A 38 -11.42 -19.28 -1.42
C PRO A 38 -12.14 -18.59 -2.58
N GLU A 39 -13.34 -19.06 -2.94
CA GLU A 39 -14.00 -18.71 -4.20
C GLU A 39 -14.18 -17.19 -4.41
N GLY A 40 -14.34 -16.43 -3.32
CA GLY A 40 -14.39 -14.97 -3.36
C GLY A 40 -13.14 -14.32 -3.98
N THR A 41 -11.93 -14.84 -3.70
CA THR A 41 -10.69 -14.30 -4.28
C THR A 41 -10.70 -14.40 -5.81
N LYS A 42 -11.23 -15.49 -6.37
CA LYS A 42 -11.35 -15.65 -7.83
C LYS A 42 -12.35 -14.66 -8.43
N MET A 43 -13.53 -14.52 -7.81
CA MET A 43 -14.54 -13.54 -8.27
C MET A 43 -14.05 -12.09 -8.16
N ALA A 44 -13.26 -11.77 -7.14
CA ALA A 44 -12.63 -10.45 -7.01
C ALA A 44 -11.55 -10.20 -8.08
N MET A 45 -10.76 -11.22 -8.44
CA MET A 45 -9.75 -11.10 -9.51
C MET A 45 -10.38 -10.92 -10.90
N GLN A 46 -11.52 -11.57 -11.17
CA GLN A 46 -12.26 -11.51 -12.45
C GLN A 46 -13.21 -10.30 -12.58
N ALA A 47 -13.36 -9.50 -11.52
CA ALA A 47 -14.14 -8.28 -11.56
C ALA A 47 -13.49 -7.23 -12.48
N HIS A 48 -14.23 -6.73 -13.47
CA HIS A 48 -13.76 -5.75 -14.45
C HIS A 48 -14.04 -4.31 -14.01
N PHE A 49 -13.08 -3.40 -14.23
CA PHE A 49 -13.16 -2.01 -13.80
C PHE A 49 -12.85 -1.00 -14.91
N ASP A 50 -13.48 0.17 -14.87
CA ASP A 50 -13.08 1.34 -15.67
C ASP A 50 -11.79 2.00 -15.11
N PHE A 51 -11.22 2.95 -15.87
CA PHE A 51 -10.02 3.69 -15.43
C PHE A 51 -10.25 4.62 -14.23
N ALA A 52 -11.50 4.95 -13.91
CA ALA A 52 -11.90 5.64 -12.69
C ALA A 52 -12.20 4.66 -11.53
N GLY A 53 -11.90 3.38 -11.69
CA GLY A 53 -12.13 2.30 -10.73
C GLY A 53 -13.60 1.93 -10.47
N THR A 54 -14.53 2.24 -11.37
CA THR A 54 -15.93 1.78 -11.28
C THR A 54 -16.02 0.33 -11.73
N LEU A 55 -16.77 -0.50 -10.98
CA LEU A 55 -17.06 -1.89 -11.38
C LEU A 55 -18.00 -1.89 -12.59
N ILE A 56 -17.61 -2.57 -13.66
CA ILE A 56 -18.43 -2.74 -14.87
C ILE A 56 -19.17 -4.09 -14.79
N PRO A 57 -20.50 -4.14 -14.98
CA PRO A 57 -21.24 -5.40 -15.11
C PRO A 57 -20.88 -6.10 -16.44
N PRO A 58 -20.73 -7.44 -16.48
CA PRO A 58 -20.44 -8.20 -17.72
C PRO A 58 -21.52 -8.14 -18.82
N THR A 59 -22.55 -7.32 -18.66
CA THR A 59 -23.65 -7.12 -19.61
C THR A 59 -23.71 -5.68 -20.14
N GLU A 60 -22.77 -4.82 -19.76
CA GLU A 60 -22.71 -3.43 -20.18
C GLU A 60 -21.83 -3.28 -21.43
N ASP A 61 -22.48 -3.08 -22.58
CA ASP A 61 -21.84 -2.81 -23.88
C ASP A 61 -21.36 -1.34 -23.93
N LEU A 62 -20.04 -1.14 -23.84
CA LEU A 62 -19.41 0.18 -23.80
C LEU A 62 -18.69 0.51 -25.13
N PRO A 63 -18.68 1.78 -25.57
CA PRO A 63 -18.01 2.15 -26.81
C PRO A 63 -16.50 1.87 -26.79
N THR A 64 -16.02 1.08 -27.76
CA THR A 64 -14.60 0.68 -27.88
C THR A 64 -13.61 1.85 -27.91
N HIS A 65 -14.02 3.03 -28.38
CA HIS A 65 -13.20 4.24 -28.39
C HIS A 65 -12.82 4.78 -26.99
N LEU A 66 -13.43 4.25 -25.91
CA LEU A 66 -13.03 4.51 -24.53
C LEU A 66 -11.73 3.79 -24.13
N GLY A 67 -11.23 2.87 -24.97
CA GLY A 67 -9.99 2.12 -24.71
C GLY A 67 -10.13 0.99 -23.70
N LEU A 68 -11.34 0.74 -23.19
CA LEU A 68 -11.65 -0.28 -22.17
C LEU A 68 -11.63 -1.73 -22.68
N HIS A 69 -11.34 -1.95 -23.97
CA HIS A 69 -11.28 -3.27 -24.62
C HIS A 69 -9.86 -3.62 -25.10
N HIS A 70 -8.84 -2.84 -24.71
CA HIS A 70 -7.45 -3.07 -25.13
C HIS A 70 -6.75 -4.03 -24.15
N HIS A 71 -7.27 -5.25 -24.06
CA HIS A 71 -6.75 -6.33 -23.20
C HIS A 71 -6.75 -7.68 -23.92
N GLY A 72 -6.41 -8.76 -23.20
CA GLY A 72 -5.84 -9.97 -23.81
C GLY A 72 -6.75 -11.19 -23.88
N GLU A 73 -7.39 -11.54 -22.77
CA GLU A 73 -8.11 -12.83 -22.63
C GLU A 73 -9.59 -12.70 -23.04
N GLU A 74 -10.26 -11.61 -22.67
CA GLU A 74 -11.73 -11.46 -22.79
C GLU A 74 -12.14 -10.15 -23.53
N PRO A 75 -11.54 -9.76 -24.67
CA PRO A 75 -11.68 -8.40 -25.26
C PRO A 75 -13.10 -7.98 -25.68
N GLU A 76 -14.05 -8.92 -25.68
CA GLU A 76 -15.49 -8.67 -25.82
C GLU A 76 -16.13 -8.02 -24.59
N LEU A 77 -15.49 -8.09 -23.41
CA LEU A 77 -15.90 -7.41 -22.18
C LEU A 77 -15.18 -6.06 -22.01
N ALA A 78 -15.91 -5.08 -21.50
CA ALA A 78 -15.38 -3.76 -21.20
C ALA A 78 -14.77 -3.69 -19.78
N GLY A 79 -13.60 -3.07 -19.67
CA GLY A 79 -12.88 -2.85 -18.43
C GLY A 79 -11.63 -3.72 -18.30
N TYR A 80 -10.90 -3.53 -17.21
CA TYR A 80 -9.73 -4.34 -16.88
C TYR A 80 -9.96 -5.10 -15.58
N SER A 81 -9.60 -6.37 -15.55
CA SER A 81 -9.60 -7.18 -14.34
C SER A 81 -8.49 -6.74 -13.35
N LEU A 82 -8.59 -7.09 -12.06
CA LEU A 82 -7.51 -6.81 -11.10
C LEU A 82 -6.20 -7.50 -11.51
N GLN A 83 -6.29 -8.67 -12.14
CA GLN A 83 -5.14 -9.43 -12.61
C GLN A 83 -4.44 -8.74 -13.80
N GLU A 84 -5.20 -8.13 -14.70
CA GLU A 84 -4.64 -7.38 -15.83
C GLU A 84 -4.07 -6.03 -15.40
N LEU A 85 -4.74 -5.32 -14.49
CA LEU A 85 -4.18 -4.10 -13.89
C LEU A 85 -2.85 -4.40 -13.18
N PHE A 86 -2.76 -5.51 -12.45
CA PHE A 86 -1.50 -5.95 -11.84
C PHE A 86 -0.42 -6.29 -12.90
N LEU A 87 -0.78 -6.95 -14.01
CA LEU A 87 0.14 -7.24 -15.11
C LEU A 87 0.63 -5.96 -15.81
N LEU A 88 -0.26 -4.98 -16.04
CA LEU A 88 0.07 -3.68 -16.63
C LEU A 88 0.95 -2.83 -15.70
N CYS A 89 0.81 -2.96 -14.38
CA CYS A 89 1.75 -2.39 -13.39
C CYS A 89 3.17 -2.98 -13.43
N CYS A 90 3.38 -4.06 -14.19
CA CYS A 90 4.69 -4.64 -14.49
C CYS A 90 5.15 -4.40 -15.94
N SER A 91 4.42 -3.58 -16.71
CA SER A 91 4.75 -3.27 -18.11
C SER A 91 5.94 -2.30 -18.21
N GLN A 92 6.80 -2.51 -19.21
CA GLN A 92 7.87 -1.56 -19.59
C GLN A 92 7.32 -0.32 -20.33
N VAL A 93 6.03 -0.30 -20.68
CA VAL A 93 5.38 0.82 -21.36
C VAL A 93 4.81 1.78 -20.31
N ILE A 94 5.50 2.90 -20.08
CA ILE A 94 5.16 3.93 -19.09
C ILE A 94 3.68 4.35 -19.13
N GLN A 95 3.07 4.44 -20.32
CA GLN A 95 1.65 4.76 -20.47
C GLN A 95 0.73 3.69 -19.88
N GLN A 96 0.98 2.40 -20.14
CA GLN A 96 0.21 1.29 -19.58
C GLN A 96 0.40 1.19 -18.05
N TRP A 97 1.64 1.34 -17.61
CA TRP A 97 2.03 1.30 -16.21
C TRP A 97 1.38 2.42 -15.39
N SER A 98 1.46 3.67 -15.85
CA SER A 98 0.82 4.82 -15.20
C SER A 98 -0.71 4.70 -15.20
N LEU A 99 -1.31 4.25 -16.32
CA LEU A 99 -2.75 4.01 -16.43
C LEU A 99 -3.24 3.00 -15.37
N ALA A 100 -2.53 1.87 -15.23
CA ALA A 100 -2.87 0.84 -14.27
C ALA A 100 -2.69 1.28 -12.80
N LEU A 101 -1.61 2.03 -12.50
CA LEU A 101 -1.41 2.63 -11.17
C LEU A 101 -2.55 3.59 -10.79
N ASN A 102 -2.98 4.46 -11.71
CA ASN A 102 -4.11 5.37 -11.48
C ASN A 102 -5.42 4.59 -11.28
N ALA A 103 -5.71 3.60 -12.12
CA ALA A 103 -6.90 2.75 -11.97
C ALA A 103 -6.91 2.03 -10.62
N LEU A 104 -5.79 1.43 -10.19
CA LEU A 104 -5.67 0.80 -8.87
C LEU A 104 -5.81 1.80 -7.73
N ALA A 105 -5.25 3.02 -7.84
CA ALA A 105 -5.45 4.07 -6.84
C ALA A 105 -6.93 4.46 -6.69
N HIS A 106 -7.66 4.55 -7.81
CA HIS A 106 -9.10 4.81 -7.80
C HIS A 106 -9.92 3.64 -7.24
N ILE A 107 -9.62 2.39 -7.62
CA ILE A 107 -10.24 1.18 -7.06
C ILE A 107 -10.03 1.13 -5.55
N LEU A 108 -8.78 1.28 -5.07
CA LEU A 108 -8.45 1.28 -3.65
C LEU A 108 -9.22 2.39 -2.89
N THR A 109 -9.30 3.60 -3.47
CA THR A 109 -10.09 4.70 -2.90
C THR A 109 -11.57 4.33 -2.76
N LYS A 110 -12.15 3.68 -3.78
CA LYS A 110 -13.53 3.19 -3.77
C LYS A 110 -13.75 2.00 -2.82
N VAL A 111 -12.73 1.18 -2.55
CA VAL A 111 -12.75 0.18 -1.47
C VAL A 111 -12.81 0.86 -0.09
N GLN A 112 -12.14 1.99 0.13
CA GLN A 112 -12.14 2.66 1.44
C GLN A 112 -13.54 3.05 1.90
N VAL A 113 -14.36 3.59 0.98
CA VAL A 113 -15.77 3.96 1.21
C VAL A 113 -16.75 2.78 1.05
N GLY A 114 -16.23 1.55 0.90
CA GLY A 114 -17.05 0.34 0.85
C GLY A 114 -17.86 0.12 -0.42
N GLN A 115 -17.59 0.84 -1.52
CA GLN A 115 -18.45 0.87 -2.72
C GLN A 115 -18.76 -0.54 -3.29
N PHE A 116 -17.82 -1.47 -3.19
CA PHE A 116 -17.95 -2.82 -3.73
C PHE A 116 -18.53 -3.86 -2.75
N ALA A 117 -18.81 -3.50 -1.49
CA ALA A 117 -19.15 -4.45 -0.43
C ALA A 117 -20.47 -5.23 -0.67
N ALA A 118 -21.35 -4.73 -1.54
CA ALA A 118 -22.57 -5.42 -1.96
C ALA A 118 -22.40 -6.24 -3.26
N ALA A 119 -21.34 -5.99 -4.03
CA ALA A 119 -21.16 -6.54 -5.38
C ALA A 119 -20.07 -7.62 -5.46
N LEU A 120 -19.00 -7.50 -4.66
CA LEU A 120 -17.87 -8.42 -4.67
C LEU A 120 -17.83 -9.27 -3.39
N ARG A 121 -17.57 -10.57 -3.54
CA ARG A 121 -17.32 -11.48 -2.42
C ARG A 121 -15.83 -11.51 -2.11
N GLY A 122 -15.44 -11.17 -0.88
CA GLY A 122 -14.02 -11.14 -0.47
C GLY A 122 -13.46 -9.72 -0.41
N SER A 123 -12.14 -9.59 -0.38
CA SER A 123 -11.44 -8.31 -0.19
C SER A 123 -10.52 -7.99 -1.36
N VAL A 124 -10.87 -6.97 -2.15
CA VAL A 124 -10.00 -6.41 -3.20
C VAL A 124 -8.61 -6.08 -2.65
N VAL A 125 -8.53 -5.52 -1.43
CA VAL A 125 -7.26 -5.18 -0.78
C VAL A 125 -6.45 -6.44 -0.43
N SER A 126 -7.07 -7.54 0.04
CA SER A 126 -6.28 -8.74 0.33
C SER A 126 -5.84 -9.42 -0.95
N THR A 127 -6.72 -9.51 -1.95
CA THR A 127 -6.42 -10.03 -3.29
C THR A 127 -5.21 -9.33 -3.92
N LEU A 128 -5.13 -8.00 -3.86
CA LEU A 128 -4.01 -7.22 -4.39
C LEU A 128 -2.72 -7.36 -3.53
N LEU A 129 -2.85 -7.52 -2.22
CA LEU A 129 -1.69 -7.77 -1.33
C LEU A 129 -1.14 -9.20 -1.53
N ASP A 130 -2.01 -10.19 -1.65
CA ASP A 130 -1.66 -11.59 -1.92
C ASP A 130 -1.11 -11.80 -3.34
N SER A 131 -1.49 -10.96 -4.31
CA SER A 131 -0.83 -10.90 -5.63
C SER A 131 0.52 -10.15 -5.61
N GLY A 132 0.87 -9.49 -4.51
CA GLY A 132 2.17 -8.84 -4.33
C GLY A 132 2.25 -7.35 -4.73
N LEU A 133 1.15 -6.60 -4.76
CA LEU A 133 1.08 -5.18 -5.18
C LEU A 133 2.14 -4.26 -4.52
N LEU A 134 2.64 -4.59 -3.32
CA LEU A 134 3.68 -3.81 -2.65
C LEU A 134 4.98 -3.69 -3.47
N PHE A 135 5.34 -4.72 -4.25
CA PHE A 135 6.56 -4.71 -5.08
C PHE A 135 6.51 -3.70 -6.24
N PRO A 136 5.52 -3.72 -7.15
CA PRO A 136 5.41 -2.70 -8.18
C PRO A 136 5.17 -1.31 -7.58
N LEU A 137 4.43 -1.16 -6.47
CA LEU A 137 4.30 0.15 -5.80
C LEU A 137 5.66 0.68 -5.31
N HIS A 138 6.49 -0.12 -4.66
CA HIS A 138 7.82 0.33 -4.25
C HIS A 138 8.68 0.72 -5.46
N PHE A 139 8.70 -0.09 -6.52
CA PHE A 139 9.47 0.18 -7.73
C PHE A 139 8.99 1.45 -8.47
N SER A 140 7.67 1.64 -8.57
CA SER A 140 7.05 2.80 -9.22
C SER A 140 7.28 4.11 -8.48
N LEU A 141 7.46 4.04 -7.14
CA LEU A 141 7.77 5.21 -6.33
C LEU A 141 9.18 5.73 -6.65
N ASP A 142 10.08 4.85 -7.07
CA ASP A 142 11.47 5.15 -7.39
C ASP A 142 11.70 5.71 -8.81
N ASP A 143 10.67 5.69 -9.68
CA ASP A 143 10.74 6.19 -11.06
C ASP A 143 10.98 7.71 -11.16
N ASN A 144 11.37 8.20 -12.34
CA ASN A 144 11.68 9.60 -12.61
C ASN A 144 10.51 10.37 -13.27
N VAL A 145 9.48 9.66 -13.73
CA VAL A 145 8.27 10.26 -14.33
C VAL A 145 7.31 10.68 -13.21
N GLU A 146 7.11 11.98 -13.04
CA GLU A 146 6.24 12.53 -11.98
C GLU A 146 4.83 11.90 -11.97
N GLY A 147 4.25 11.64 -13.15
CA GLY A 147 2.94 10.98 -13.26
C GLY A 147 2.89 9.52 -12.79
N VAL A 148 4.01 8.79 -12.83
CA VAL A 148 4.13 7.43 -12.27
C VAL A 148 4.29 7.51 -10.76
N MET A 149 5.18 8.39 -10.28
CA MET A 149 5.40 8.65 -8.86
C MET A 149 4.12 9.14 -8.17
N SER A 150 3.42 10.12 -8.75
CA SER A 150 2.15 10.68 -8.23
C SER A 150 1.05 9.62 -8.12
N ALA A 151 0.86 8.80 -9.17
CA ALA A 151 -0.12 7.72 -9.15
C ALA A 151 0.22 6.67 -8.08
N THR A 152 1.51 6.41 -7.87
CA THR A 152 2.01 5.49 -6.85
C THR A 152 1.80 6.01 -5.43
N VAL A 153 2.09 7.30 -5.18
CA VAL A 153 1.78 7.95 -3.90
C VAL A 153 0.28 7.90 -3.62
N GLN A 154 -0.56 8.21 -4.61
CA GLN A 154 -2.02 8.13 -4.48
C GLN A 154 -2.49 6.69 -4.18
N ALA A 155 -1.88 5.68 -4.81
CA ALA A 155 -2.17 4.26 -4.53
C ALA A 155 -1.73 3.84 -3.11
N LEU A 156 -0.55 4.26 -2.65
CA LEU A 156 -0.08 4.03 -1.27
C LEU A 156 -0.99 4.71 -0.24
N ARG A 157 -1.39 5.96 -0.51
CA ARG A 157 -2.39 6.71 0.27
C ARG A 157 -3.73 5.96 0.33
N ALA A 158 -4.19 5.41 -0.79
CA ALA A 158 -5.45 4.67 -0.89
C ALA A 158 -5.37 3.24 -0.30
N LEU A 159 -4.16 2.70 -0.10
CA LEU A 159 -3.93 1.41 0.56
C LEU A 159 -3.86 1.53 2.09
N LEU A 160 -3.16 2.56 2.61
CA LEU A 160 -2.74 2.66 4.02
C LEU A 160 -3.66 3.53 4.89
N VAL A 161 -4.05 4.71 4.39
CA VAL A 161 -4.67 5.77 5.19
C VAL A 161 -6.17 5.78 4.94
N SER A 162 -7.02 5.71 5.96
CA SER A 162 -8.47 5.95 5.81
C SER A 162 -8.81 7.25 6.51
N SER A 163 -9.55 8.14 5.85
CA SER A 163 -9.98 9.40 6.46
C SER A 163 -10.79 9.16 7.73
N ASP A 164 -11.76 8.24 7.65
CA ASP A 164 -12.65 7.84 8.74
C ASP A 164 -11.88 7.23 9.93
N ASP A 165 -10.86 6.39 9.66
CA ASP A 165 -10.01 5.81 10.71
C ASP A 165 -9.18 6.93 11.37
N GLU A 166 -8.58 7.83 10.59
CA GLU A 166 -7.78 8.96 11.10
C GLU A 166 -8.60 9.95 11.94
N GLU A 167 -9.83 10.27 11.53
CA GLU A 167 -10.74 11.15 12.29
C GLU A 167 -11.20 10.49 13.60
N CYS A 168 -11.48 9.18 13.58
CA CYS A 168 -11.71 8.41 14.80
C CYS A 168 -10.48 8.46 15.72
N LEU A 169 -9.28 8.25 15.17
CA LEU A 169 -8.03 8.20 15.94
C LEU A 169 -7.67 9.55 16.58
N ASP A 170 -7.92 10.66 15.88
CA ASP A 170 -7.81 12.01 16.47
C ASP A 170 -8.85 12.22 17.58
N SER A 171 -10.11 11.82 17.34
CA SER A 171 -11.19 11.93 18.34
C SER A 171 -10.92 11.10 19.62
N THR A 172 -10.28 9.93 19.49
CA THR A 172 -9.94 9.05 20.63
C THR A 172 -8.65 9.43 21.36
N LEU A 173 -7.89 10.44 20.92
CA LEU A 173 -6.60 10.82 21.50
C LEU A 173 -6.68 11.08 23.02
N SER A 174 -7.79 11.67 23.47
CA SER A 174 -8.05 12.00 24.88
C SER A 174 -8.44 10.79 25.76
N TRP A 175 -8.60 9.60 25.18
CA TRP A 175 -9.12 8.43 25.88
C TRP A 175 -8.01 7.63 26.57
N PHE A 176 -8.37 6.91 27.63
CA PHE A 176 -7.48 5.93 28.26
C PHE A 176 -7.17 4.80 27.25
N HIS A 177 -5.89 4.60 26.93
CA HIS A 177 -5.39 3.81 25.78
C HIS A 177 -5.65 4.38 24.36
N GLY A 178 -5.95 5.68 24.21
CA GLY A 178 -6.02 6.35 22.89
C GLY A 178 -4.71 6.32 22.07
N LEU A 179 -3.59 5.96 22.71
CA LEU A 179 -2.26 5.78 22.12
C LEU A 179 -2.00 4.33 21.63
N ALA A 180 -3.04 3.58 21.29
CA ALA A 180 -2.90 2.22 20.78
C ALA A 180 -2.14 2.19 19.42
N SER A 181 -1.46 1.08 19.17
CA SER A 181 -0.79 0.79 17.89
C SER A 181 -1.79 0.15 16.92
N PHE A 182 -1.85 0.65 15.68
CA PHE A 182 -2.82 0.20 14.68
C PHE A 182 -2.12 -0.43 13.47
N PRO A 183 -2.50 -1.64 12.99
CA PRO A 183 -1.85 -2.35 11.89
C PRO A 183 -1.63 -1.46 10.66
N LEU A 184 -0.50 -1.60 9.95
CA LEU A 184 -0.18 -0.77 8.78
C LEU A 184 -1.19 -1.01 7.65
N LEU A 185 -1.50 -2.28 7.41
CA LEU A 185 -2.45 -2.73 6.40
C LEU A 185 -3.85 -2.90 7.02
N ARG A 186 -4.90 -2.49 6.31
CA ARG A 186 -6.28 -2.58 6.80
C ARG A 186 -6.74 -4.04 6.82
N LYS A 187 -6.91 -4.64 8.01
CA LYS A 187 -7.52 -5.98 8.14
C LYS A 187 -9.01 -5.89 7.81
N THR A 188 -9.42 -6.53 6.71
CA THR A 188 -10.81 -6.46 6.21
C THR A 188 -11.78 -7.18 7.15
N ARG A 189 -12.97 -6.60 7.35
CA ARG A 189 -14.05 -7.16 8.22
C ARG A 189 -14.63 -8.52 7.78
N GLY A 190 -14.05 -9.17 6.77
CA GLY A 190 -14.42 -10.50 6.27
C GLY A 190 -13.67 -11.67 6.92
N SER A 191 -12.58 -11.42 7.66
CA SER A 191 -12.07 -12.44 8.58
C SER A 191 -13.03 -12.55 9.76
N GLU A 192 -13.79 -13.65 9.82
CA GLU A 192 -14.76 -13.90 10.88
C GLU A 192 -14.10 -13.76 12.26
N VAL A 193 -14.63 -12.86 13.09
CA VAL A 193 -14.16 -12.68 14.47
C VAL A 193 -14.76 -13.78 15.36
N MET A 194 -14.39 -15.02 15.05
CA MET A 194 -14.43 -16.10 16.02
C MET A 194 -13.59 -15.66 17.23
N ARG A 195 -14.11 -15.87 18.43
CA ARG A 195 -13.46 -15.45 19.69
C ARG A 195 -12.32 -16.40 20.08
N GLU A 196 -11.32 -16.49 19.21
CA GLU A 196 -10.02 -17.08 19.57
C GLU A 196 -9.42 -16.26 20.72
N THR A 197 -8.87 -16.96 21.70
CA THR A 197 -8.32 -16.35 22.91
C THR A 197 -7.03 -15.59 22.59
N ALA A 198 -6.66 -14.62 23.43
CA ALA A 198 -5.46 -13.80 23.21
C ALA A 198 -4.18 -14.64 23.04
N GLN A 199 -4.13 -15.80 23.69
CA GLN A 199 -3.00 -16.74 23.65
C GLN A 199 -2.87 -17.48 22.31
N GLU A 200 -3.98 -17.98 21.76
CA GLU A 200 -4.03 -18.58 20.40
C GLU A 200 -3.66 -17.53 19.32
N LYS A 201 -3.97 -16.26 19.58
CA LYS A 201 -3.75 -15.15 18.66
C LYS A 201 -2.29 -14.68 18.57
N GLU A 202 -1.47 -14.96 19.59
CA GLU A 202 -0.02 -14.78 19.51
C GLU A 202 0.64 -15.99 18.81
N GLU A 203 0.26 -17.22 19.16
CA GLU A 203 0.83 -18.43 18.54
C GLU A 203 0.50 -18.57 17.04
N LYS A 204 -0.67 -18.08 16.59
CA LYS A 204 -1.03 -18.02 15.16
C LYS A 204 -0.40 -16.85 14.40
N LYS A 205 0.24 -15.86 15.04
CA LYS A 205 0.85 -14.74 14.30
C LYS A 205 2.20 -15.15 13.72
N THR A 206 2.15 -15.97 12.68
CA THR A 206 3.31 -16.43 11.92
C THR A 206 4.15 -15.26 11.39
N ASP A 207 5.44 -15.52 11.17
CA ASP A 207 6.42 -14.53 10.69
C ASP A 207 6.00 -13.86 9.36
N ASP A 208 5.16 -14.55 8.57
CA ASP A 208 4.48 -14.03 7.38
C ASP A 208 3.51 -12.87 7.69
N ASP A 209 2.62 -12.98 8.70
CA ASP A 209 1.64 -11.92 9.00
C ASP A 209 2.32 -10.71 9.67
N VAL A 210 3.41 -10.93 10.40
CA VAL A 210 4.29 -9.84 10.88
C VAL A 210 5.05 -9.20 9.73
N SER A 211 5.56 -10.00 8.78
CA SER A 211 6.32 -9.49 7.62
C SER A 211 5.47 -8.81 6.56
N ARG A 212 4.15 -9.08 6.51
CA ARG A 212 3.17 -8.32 5.72
C ARG A 212 2.98 -6.90 6.25
N ASP A 213 2.73 -6.74 7.56
CA ASP A 213 2.54 -5.40 8.19
C ASP A 213 3.81 -4.52 8.06
N ASP A 214 4.98 -5.03 8.43
CA ASP A 214 6.25 -4.27 8.41
C ASP A 214 6.93 -4.19 7.01
N GLY A 215 6.39 -4.88 6.00
CA GLY A 215 7.06 -5.07 4.70
C GLY A 215 7.47 -3.77 4.01
N LEU A 216 6.60 -2.75 4.06
CA LEU A 216 6.86 -1.43 3.48
C LEU A 216 7.98 -0.65 4.19
N LEU A 217 8.16 -0.86 5.51
CA LEU A 217 9.26 -0.23 6.26
C LEU A 217 10.59 -0.93 5.97
N LYS A 218 10.56 -2.27 5.91
CA LYS A 218 11.69 -3.10 5.47
C LYS A 218 12.17 -2.73 4.05
N MET A 219 11.28 -2.21 3.20
CA MET A 219 11.56 -1.72 1.82
C MET A 219 12.20 -0.31 1.74
N LYS A 220 12.64 0.31 2.84
CA LYS A 220 13.30 1.64 2.82
C LYS A 220 12.45 2.78 2.21
N LEU A 221 11.13 2.72 2.41
CA LEU A 221 10.18 3.72 1.92
C LEU A 221 10.50 5.17 2.37
N LEU A 222 10.98 5.34 3.61
CA LEU A 222 11.20 6.66 4.21
C LEU A 222 12.29 7.51 3.51
N PRO A 223 13.50 7.00 3.19
CA PRO A 223 14.46 7.70 2.32
C PRO A 223 13.92 8.19 0.97
N ARG A 224 13.01 7.43 0.33
CA ARG A 224 12.40 7.82 -0.95
C ARG A 224 11.31 8.88 -0.76
N ILE A 225 10.49 8.79 0.29
CA ILE A 225 9.59 9.86 0.70
C ILE A 225 10.36 11.18 0.93
N ARG A 226 11.47 11.13 1.68
CA ARG A 226 12.37 12.28 1.89
C ARG A 226 12.90 12.84 0.56
N TYR A 227 13.27 11.98 -0.40
CA TYR A 227 13.71 12.43 -1.73
C TYR A 227 12.60 13.13 -2.52
N ILE A 228 11.36 12.63 -2.48
CA ILE A 228 10.22 13.27 -3.14
C ILE A 228 10.00 14.68 -2.58
N MET A 229 9.91 14.81 -1.25
CA MET A 229 9.66 16.08 -0.57
C MET A 229 10.80 17.11 -0.75
N GLU A 230 12.07 16.66 -0.71
CA GLU A 230 13.25 17.54 -0.68
C GLU A 230 13.87 17.82 -2.07
N VAL A 231 13.60 17.00 -3.09
CA VAL A 231 14.29 17.08 -4.39
C VAL A 231 13.32 17.11 -5.57
N VAL A 232 12.18 16.43 -5.49
CA VAL A 232 11.18 16.45 -6.56
C VAL A 232 10.25 17.65 -6.46
N HIS A 233 9.91 18.07 -5.23
CA HIS A 233 8.95 19.16 -4.95
C HIS A 233 7.65 19.01 -5.78
N PRO A 234 6.89 17.92 -5.54
CA PRO A 234 5.79 17.52 -6.41
C PRO A 234 4.58 18.45 -6.28
N SER A 235 3.51 18.18 -7.04
CA SER A 235 2.28 18.97 -6.92
C SER A 235 1.68 18.96 -5.49
N PRO A 236 1.00 20.04 -5.05
CA PRO A 236 0.40 20.19 -3.71
C PRO A 236 -0.40 19.01 -3.17
N ARG A 237 -1.02 18.23 -4.05
CA ARG A 237 -1.85 17.08 -3.71
C ARG A 237 -0.99 15.86 -3.31
N VAL A 238 0.16 15.69 -3.96
CA VAL A 238 1.09 14.59 -3.67
C VAL A 238 1.71 14.80 -2.30
N ASP A 239 2.08 16.03 -1.92
CA ASP A 239 2.61 16.31 -0.57
C ASP A 239 1.57 16.03 0.53
N GLN A 240 0.29 16.31 0.29
CA GLN A 240 -0.78 15.96 1.23
C GLN A 240 -0.94 14.44 1.39
N ASP A 241 -0.86 13.69 0.28
CA ASP A 241 -0.91 12.24 0.29
C ASP A 241 0.34 11.62 0.95
N VAL A 242 1.53 12.19 0.73
CA VAL A 242 2.80 11.82 1.39
C VAL A 242 2.74 12.08 2.90
N LEU A 243 2.31 13.27 3.33
CA LEU A 243 2.15 13.60 4.75
C LEU A 243 1.11 12.66 5.41
N GLY A 244 0.02 12.35 4.72
CA GLY A 244 -0.96 11.35 5.17
C GLY A 244 -0.36 9.95 5.36
N VAL A 245 0.50 9.50 4.43
CA VAL A 245 1.23 8.23 4.55
C VAL A 245 2.24 8.26 5.70
N LEU A 246 2.97 9.37 5.91
CA LEU A 246 3.88 9.53 7.04
C LEU A 246 3.16 9.50 8.39
N ILE A 247 2.06 10.25 8.54
CA ILE A 247 1.20 10.22 9.74
C ILE A 247 0.78 8.77 10.04
N ARG A 248 0.31 8.06 9.01
CA ARG A 248 -0.20 6.70 9.15
C ARG A 248 0.87 5.67 9.50
N ILE A 249 2.10 5.87 9.00
CA ILE A 249 3.30 5.11 9.38
C ILE A 249 3.64 5.38 10.84
N THR A 250 3.69 6.63 11.29
CA THR A 250 3.98 6.96 12.70
C THR A 250 2.92 6.40 13.64
N ARG A 251 1.64 6.44 13.26
CA ARG A 251 0.52 5.81 13.99
C ARG A 251 0.59 4.28 14.04
N HIS A 252 1.43 3.63 13.22
CA HIS A 252 1.50 2.18 13.21
C HIS A 252 2.07 1.64 14.53
N SER A 253 3.28 2.07 14.89
CA SER A 253 3.99 1.58 16.07
C SER A 253 5.06 2.59 16.50
N SER A 254 5.48 2.53 17.76
CA SER A 254 6.60 3.34 18.26
C SER A 254 7.93 3.01 17.56
N SER A 255 8.08 1.79 17.03
CA SER A 255 9.19 1.42 16.14
C SER A 255 9.15 2.20 14.81
N ALA A 256 7.99 2.24 14.16
CA ALA A 256 7.80 2.99 12.92
C ALA A 256 7.99 4.51 13.13
N ALA A 257 7.45 5.06 14.21
CA ALA A 257 7.67 6.44 14.63
C ALA A 257 9.16 6.77 14.87
N THR A 258 9.89 5.86 15.52
CA THR A 258 11.34 5.99 15.72
C THR A 258 12.08 5.98 14.39
N GLN A 259 11.72 5.09 13.45
CA GLN A 259 12.29 5.06 12.10
C GLN A 259 12.02 6.33 11.28
N VAL A 260 10.87 7.00 11.48
CA VAL A 260 10.59 8.33 10.89
C VAL A 260 11.52 9.39 11.47
N LEU A 261 11.72 9.43 12.79
CA LEU A 261 12.65 10.37 13.45
C LEU A 261 14.12 10.11 13.13
N ASP A 262 14.49 8.85 12.88
CA ASP A 262 15.86 8.42 12.55
C ASP A 262 16.17 8.49 11.05
N CYS A 263 15.18 8.77 10.20
CA CYS A 263 15.40 8.94 8.77
C CYS A 263 16.12 10.28 8.50
N PRO A 264 17.39 10.28 8.02
CA PRO A 264 18.17 11.49 7.94
C PRO A 264 17.54 12.55 7.02
N ARG A 265 17.48 13.79 7.50
CA ARG A 265 16.91 14.96 6.81
C ARG A 265 15.39 14.92 6.57
N LEU A 266 14.68 13.84 6.92
CA LEU A 266 13.23 13.76 6.72
C LEU A 266 12.49 14.78 7.60
N MET A 267 12.81 14.83 8.90
CA MET A 267 12.15 15.77 9.81
C MET A 267 12.61 17.21 9.57
N GLU A 268 13.87 17.42 9.19
CA GLU A 268 14.37 18.75 8.81
C GLU A 268 13.62 19.29 7.58
N THR A 269 13.37 18.47 6.55
CA THR A 269 12.53 18.83 5.39
C THR A 269 11.06 19.04 5.77
N VAL A 270 10.50 18.23 6.68
CA VAL A 270 9.14 18.45 7.21
C VAL A 270 9.03 19.82 7.88
N MET A 271 10.02 20.20 8.68
CA MET A 271 10.05 21.50 9.37
C MET A 271 10.33 22.68 8.44
N SER A 272 11.14 22.53 7.37
CA SER A 272 11.45 23.63 6.46
C SER A 272 10.31 23.92 5.46
N GLU A 273 9.79 22.88 4.80
CA GLU A 273 8.86 23.06 3.67
C GLU A 273 7.41 23.17 4.13
N PHE A 274 7.01 22.41 5.16
CA PHE A 274 5.60 22.25 5.55
C PHE A 274 5.24 22.86 6.92
N LEU A 275 6.23 23.22 7.74
CA LEU A 275 6.06 23.97 9.00
C LEU A 275 6.99 25.21 9.11
N PRO A 276 7.11 26.04 8.05
CA PRO A 276 8.06 27.15 8.02
C PRO A 276 7.80 28.14 9.16
N CYS A 277 8.77 28.26 10.07
CA CYS A 277 8.68 29.18 11.20
C CYS A 277 8.67 30.67 10.75
N SER A 278 9.11 30.97 9.52
CA SER A 278 9.07 32.30 8.91
C SER A 278 7.92 32.43 7.91
N TRP A 279 6.86 33.11 8.33
CA TRP A 279 5.68 33.41 7.50
C TRP A 279 5.99 34.62 6.59
N ALA A 280 6.83 34.39 5.58
CA ALA A 280 7.04 35.34 4.51
C ALA A 280 5.81 35.36 3.60
N VAL A 281 5.38 36.55 3.17
CA VAL A 281 4.25 36.72 2.24
C VAL A 281 4.46 35.82 1.01
N PRO A 282 3.50 34.94 0.65
CA PRO A 282 3.71 33.97 -0.41
C PRO A 282 4.06 34.62 -1.75
N THR A 283 5.26 34.31 -2.26
CA THR A 283 5.66 34.59 -3.65
C THR A 283 5.14 33.53 -4.63
N SER A 284 4.62 32.42 -4.11
CA SER A 284 3.93 31.37 -4.85
C SER A 284 2.41 31.56 -4.75
N PRO A 285 1.63 31.28 -5.82
CA PRO A 285 0.17 31.29 -5.78
C PRO A 285 -0.46 30.04 -5.12
N THR A 286 0.34 29.10 -4.60
CA THR A 286 -0.16 27.91 -3.91
C THR A 286 -0.55 28.21 -2.45
N PRO A 287 -1.72 27.75 -1.96
CA PRO A 287 -2.10 27.93 -0.56
C PRO A 287 -1.20 27.09 0.34
N GLN A 288 -0.42 27.76 1.19
CA GLN A 288 0.47 27.12 2.18
C GLN A 288 -0.31 26.40 3.30
N SER A 289 -1.57 26.77 3.50
CA SER A 289 -2.40 26.42 4.66
C SER A 289 -2.70 24.94 4.85
N VAL A 290 -2.91 24.20 3.75
CA VAL A 290 -3.30 22.78 3.80
C VAL A 290 -2.20 21.90 4.39
N TYR A 291 -0.93 22.22 4.10
CA TYR A 291 0.19 21.43 4.58
C TYR A 291 0.46 21.64 6.07
N VAL A 292 0.37 22.88 6.57
CA VAL A 292 0.69 23.23 7.96
C VAL A 292 -0.17 22.42 8.93
N THR A 293 -1.44 22.17 8.59
CA THR A 293 -2.32 21.31 9.40
C THR A 293 -1.81 19.86 9.46
N ASN A 294 -1.46 19.26 8.32
CA ASN A 294 -0.96 17.88 8.27
C ASN A 294 0.45 17.75 8.86
N GLY A 295 1.29 18.78 8.71
CA GLY A 295 2.59 18.89 9.36
C GLY A 295 2.45 18.88 10.88
N MET A 296 1.62 19.76 11.45
CA MET A 296 1.41 19.80 12.91
C MET A 296 0.79 18.51 13.44
N LYS A 297 -0.15 17.90 12.69
CA LYS A 297 -0.67 16.57 13.01
C LYS A 297 0.44 15.51 13.03
N LEU A 298 1.38 15.53 12.08
CA LEU A 298 2.53 14.61 12.09
C LEU A 298 3.41 14.83 13.34
N ILE A 299 3.67 16.08 13.73
CA ILE A 299 4.45 16.41 14.95
C ILE A 299 3.72 15.91 16.21
N ARG A 300 2.41 16.16 16.36
CA ARG A 300 1.59 15.62 17.46
C ARG A 300 1.64 14.11 17.52
N VAL A 301 1.41 13.45 16.38
CA VAL A 301 1.42 11.98 16.30
C VAL A 301 2.80 11.42 16.64
N LEU A 302 3.90 12.07 16.23
CA LEU A 302 5.26 11.70 16.64
C LEU A 302 5.47 11.86 18.15
N ASP A 303 5.08 12.99 18.74
CA ASP A 303 5.26 13.29 20.17
C ASP A 303 4.58 12.24 21.05
N THR A 304 3.30 11.98 20.75
CA THR A 304 2.46 11.02 21.47
C THR A 304 2.95 9.58 21.47
N THR A 305 3.93 9.22 20.62
CA THR A 305 4.56 7.88 20.64
C THR A 305 5.51 7.66 21.83
N GLY A 306 5.95 8.73 22.51
CA GLY A 306 6.58 8.64 23.83
C GLY A 306 7.67 9.67 24.11
N ARG A 307 8.08 9.75 25.38
CA ARG A 307 8.98 10.79 25.92
C ARG A 307 10.29 11.01 25.15
N HIS A 308 10.83 9.97 24.50
CA HIS A 308 12.06 10.11 23.68
C HIS A 308 11.80 10.77 22.31
N ALA A 309 10.62 10.58 21.72
CA ALA A 309 10.20 11.28 20.52
C ALA A 309 9.94 12.77 20.85
N CYS A 310 9.09 13.02 21.85
CA CYS A 310 8.83 14.35 22.41
C CYS A 310 10.12 15.15 22.69
N ALA A 311 11.06 14.57 23.44
CA ALA A 311 12.33 15.24 23.75
C ALA A 311 13.16 15.59 22.50
N ARG A 312 13.11 14.79 21.42
CA ARG A 312 13.81 15.10 20.16
C ARG A 312 13.10 16.20 19.37
N LEU A 313 11.78 16.14 19.26
CA LEU A 313 10.97 17.16 18.57
C LEU A 313 11.23 18.54 19.16
N LEU A 314 11.06 18.67 20.49
CA LEU A 314 11.18 19.94 21.18
C LEU A 314 12.63 20.49 21.23
N ASN A 315 13.65 19.64 21.41
CA ASN A 315 15.03 20.10 21.63
C ASN A 315 15.94 20.07 20.39
N SER A 316 15.63 19.28 19.35
CA SER A 316 16.51 19.13 18.17
C SER A 316 15.90 19.52 16.83
N LEU A 317 14.57 19.73 16.76
CA LEU A 317 13.86 20.06 15.51
C LEU A 317 13.15 21.42 15.57
N SER A 318 13.51 22.28 16.53
CA SER A 318 12.93 23.63 16.75
C SER A 318 11.40 23.70 16.79
N VAL A 319 10.72 22.59 17.12
CA VAL A 319 9.24 22.54 17.20
C VAL A 319 8.69 23.58 18.18
N TRP A 320 9.42 23.86 19.27
CA TRP A 320 9.08 24.93 20.21
C TRP A 320 8.99 26.32 19.57
N GLU A 321 9.87 26.64 18.61
CA GLU A 321 9.81 27.91 17.89
C GLU A 321 8.59 27.99 16.97
N CYS A 322 8.22 26.87 16.33
CA CYS A 322 7.02 26.77 15.52
C CYS A 322 5.77 26.95 16.38
N LEU A 323 5.62 26.16 17.45
CA LEU A 323 4.52 26.26 18.41
C LEU A 323 4.36 27.67 18.99
N SER A 324 5.48 28.33 19.36
CA SER A 324 5.45 29.70 19.87
C SER A 324 4.87 30.74 18.90
N ARG A 325 4.88 30.46 17.59
CA ARG A 325 4.35 31.34 16.53
C ARG A 325 2.92 30.94 16.12
N LEU A 326 2.53 29.69 16.33
CA LEU A 326 1.17 29.18 16.08
C LEU A 326 0.19 29.41 17.25
N LEU A 327 0.71 29.64 18.46
CA LEU A 327 -0.06 29.83 19.70
C LEU A 327 -0.04 31.27 20.26
N ALA A 328 0.82 32.16 19.75
CA ALA A 328 0.88 33.56 20.18
C ALA A 328 -0.17 34.50 19.55
N PRO A 329 -0.50 34.41 18.24
CA PRO A 329 -1.57 35.20 17.64
C PRO A 329 -2.95 34.55 17.87
N GLU A 330 -4.05 35.31 17.69
CA GLU A 330 -5.34 34.66 17.50
C GLU A 330 -5.38 33.91 16.15
N PRO A 331 -6.19 32.85 15.99
CA PRO A 331 -6.29 32.14 14.71
C PRO A 331 -6.68 33.05 13.54
N ASN A 332 -7.44 34.12 13.79
CA ASN A 332 -7.83 35.09 12.75
C ASN A 332 -6.65 35.97 12.27
N ASP A 333 -5.56 36.06 13.04
CA ASP A 333 -4.35 36.82 12.71
C ASP A 333 -3.29 35.95 12.00
N LEU A 334 -3.47 34.62 11.98
CA LEU A 334 -2.68 33.73 11.12
C LEU A 334 -3.06 33.98 9.66
N GLN A 335 -2.06 34.07 8.77
CA GLN A 335 -2.26 34.35 7.35
C GLN A 335 -2.73 33.11 6.54
N LEU A 336 -3.67 32.33 7.09
CA LEU A 336 -4.30 31.16 6.48
C LEU A 336 -5.81 31.41 6.27
N GLU A 337 -6.48 30.50 5.58
CA GLU A 337 -7.95 30.42 5.65
C GLU A 337 -8.43 30.18 7.09
N PRO A 338 -9.49 30.86 7.58
CA PRO A 338 -9.87 30.82 9.00
C PRO A 338 -10.16 29.41 9.55
N GLY A 339 -10.72 28.53 8.71
CA GLY A 339 -10.95 27.13 9.09
C GLY A 339 -9.68 26.30 9.23
N GLU A 340 -8.61 26.66 8.52
CA GLU A 340 -7.31 25.99 8.60
C GLU A 340 -6.46 26.59 9.72
N ALA A 341 -6.51 27.91 9.93
CA ALA A 341 -5.93 28.55 11.12
C ALA A 341 -6.46 27.93 12.42
N LEU A 342 -7.78 27.77 12.54
CA LEU A 342 -8.40 27.10 13.71
C LEU A 342 -7.90 25.66 13.88
N ARG A 343 -7.74 24.89 12.80
CA ARG A 343 -7.20 23.53 12.84
C ARG A 343 -5.73 23.51 13.25
N VAL A 344 -4.89 24.38 12.70
CA VAL A 344 -3.46 24.49 13.04
C VAL A 344 -3.26 24.90 14.50
N SER A 345 -3.98 25.92 15.00
CA SER A 345 -3.91 26.30 16.41
C SER A 345 -4.47 25.22 17.33
N THR A 346 -5.48 24.46 16.90
CA THR A 346 -5.97 23.27 17.63
C THR A 346 -4.88 22.20 17.72
N GLU A 347 -4.34 21.75 16.58
CA GLU A 347 -3.25 20.77 16.49
C GLU A 347 -2.03 21.17 17.36
N SER A 348 -1.73 22.47 17.40
CA SER A 348 -0.65 23.04 18.21
C SER A 348 -0.94 23.09 19.72
N TYR A 349 -2.20 23.01 20.14
CA TYR A 349 -2.62 22.98 21.55
C TYR A 349 -2.71 21.55 22.12
N TRP A 350 -2.72 20.53 21.25
CA TRP A 350 -2.64 19.11 21.64
C TRP A 350 -1.19 18.60 21.77
N LEU A 351 -0.20 19.50 21.74
CA LEU A 351 1.24 19.29 21.91
C LEU A 351 1.72 19.93 23.22
#